data_AF-A0A327X3Y0-F1
#
_entry.id   AF-A0A327X3Y0-F1
#
_cell.length_a   1.000
_cell.length_b   1.000
_cell.length_c   1.000
_cell.angle_alpha   90.00
_cell.angle_beta   90.00
_cell.angle_gamma   90.00
#
_symmetry.space_group_name_H-M   'P 1'
#
loop_
_entity.id
_entity.type
_entity.pdbx_description
1 polymer ?
#
loop_
_entity_poly.entity_id
_entity_poly.type
_entity_poly.pdbx_seq_one_letter_code
_entity_poly.pdbx_strand_id
1 'polypeptide(L)'
;MQLYLMGLWETVRDFIATGGDVLYLVFAALLLMWIVMIERYWYLFGVFPKERDRIIKAWDERKDTTSWYAHKIREAWVSEVSTNLNARMLLLKTTIVICPMIGLLGTVTGMISVFEIMSVQGTGNPRLMASGISMATIPTMAGMVAALSGMFFVTRLDARIRREQDRLLDSLPHH
;
A
#
# COMPACT_ATOMS: atom_id res chain seq x y z
N MET A 1 -5.43 31.84 -11.39
CA MET A 1 -4.80 30.62 -10.80
C MET A 1 -5.23 30.39 -9.35
N GLN A 2 -5.17 31.40 -8.47
CA GLN A 2 -5.60 31.29 -7.06
C GLN A 2 -7.09 30.93 -6.85
N LEU A 3 -8.01 31.54 -7.61
CA LEU A 3 -9.45 31.24 -7.57
C LEU A 3 -9.79 29.80 -7.99
N TYR A 4 -9.03 29.22 -8.94
CA TYR A 4 -9.26 27.85 -9.42
C TYR A 4 -8.80 26.82 -8.38
N LEU A 5 -7.71 27.11 -7.67
CA LEU A 5 -7.21 26.28 -6.56
C LEU A 5 -8.15 26.30 -5.36
N MET A 6 -8.75 27.47 -5.04
CA MET A 6 -9.76 27.57 -3.99
C MET A 6 -11.04 26.79 -4.32
N GLY A 7 -11.54 26.88 -5.56
CA GLY A 7 -12.72 26.11 -5.99
C GLY A 7 -12.51 24.59 -5.99
N LEU A 8 -11.31 24.13 -6.39
CA LEU A 8 -10.94 22.71 -6.29
C LEU A 8 -10.89 22.24 -4.82
N TRP A 9 -10.33 23.07 -3.93
CA TRP A 9 -10.23 22.74 -2.51
C TRP A 9 -11.61 22.61 -1.85
N GLU A 10 -12.53 23.52 -2.14
CA GLU A 10 -13.92 23.44 -1.66
C GLU A 10 -14.63 22.21 -2.20
N THR A 11 -14.51 21.92 -3.49
CA THR A 11 -15.14 20.73 -4.10
C THR A 11 -14.66 19.43 -3.46
N VAL A 12 -13.36 19.31 -3.19
CA VAL A 12 -12.78 18.13 -2.53
C VAL A 12 -13.23 18.04 -1.08
N ARG A 13 -13.26 19.16 -0.35
CA ARG A 13 -13.76 19.18 1.03
C ARG A 13 -15.23 18.79 1.10
N ASP A 14 -16.07 19.29 0.20
CA ASP A 14 -17.49 18.96 0.15
C ASP A 14 -17.73 17.49 -0.20
N PHE A 15 -16.95 16.94 -1.13
CA PHE A 15 -16.95 15.52 -1.43
C PHE A 15 -16.56 14.67 -0.21
N ILE A 16 -15.51 15.08 0.51
CA ILE A 16 -15.07 14.37 1.72
C ILE A 16 -16.13 14.46 2.82
N ALA A 17 -16.75 15.63 3.01
CA ALA A 17 -17.84 15.82 3.96
C ALA A 17 -19.05 14.93 3.64
N THR A 18 -19.30 14.63 2.36
CA THR A 18 -20.39 13.75 1.90
C THR A 18 -20.12 12.25 2.19
N GLY A 19 -18.88 11.86 2.47
CA GLY A 19 -18.53 10.48 2.86
C GLY A 19 -18.37 10.28 4.37
N GLY A 20 -18.49 11.35 5.16
CA GLY A 20 -18.38 11.32 6.61
C GLY A 20 -16.97 11.06 7.12
N ASP A 21 -16.88 10.85 8.44
CA ASP A 21 -15.61 10.66 9.14
C ASP A 21 -14.83 9.43 8.65
N VAL A 22 -15.53 8.39 8.19
CA VAL A 22 -14.91 7.17 7.67
C VAL A 22 -14.10 7.44 6.40
N LEU A 23 -14.53 8.38 5.55
CA LEU A 23 -13.79 8.71 4.33
C LEU A 23 -12.41 9.29 4.64
N TYR A 24 -12.25 10.02 5.76
CA TYR A 24 -10.94 10.47 6.23
C TYR A 24 -10.03 9.30 6.64
N LEU A 25 -10.59 8.25 7.25
CA LEU A 25 -9.84 7.03 7.59
C LEU A 25 -9.38 6.29 6.32
N VAL A 26 -10.27 6.18 5.32
CA VAL A 26 -9.90 5.62 4.00
C VAL A 26 -8.78 6.43 3.36
N PHE A 27 -8.87 7.76 3.39
CA PHE A 27 -7.85 8.65 2.85
C PHE A 27 -6.51 8.51 3.59
N ALA A 28 -6.52 8.42 4.92
CA ALA A 28 -5.31 8.20 5.71
C ALA A 28 -4.65 6.83 5.39
N ALA A 29 -5.45 5.78 5.27
CA ALA A 29 -4.98 4.45 4.88
C ALA A 29 -4.41 4.45 3.45
N LEU A 30 -5.07 5.13 2.52
CA LEU A 30 -4.60 5.35 1.15
C LEU A 30 -3.23 6.05 1.15
N LEU A 31 -3.08 7.17 1.88
CA LEU A 31 -1.82 7.89 1.95
C LEU A 31 -0.71 7.01 2.54
N LEU A 32 -0.98 6.31 3.65
CA LEU A 32 -0.02 5.41 4.27
C LEU A 32 0.43 4.31 3.29
N MET A 33 -0.53 3.70 2.58
CA MET A 33 -0.24 2.70 1.55
C MET A 33 0.69 3.26 0.46
N TRP A 34 0.37 4.44 -0.09
CA TRP A 34 1.16 5.05 -1.16
C TRP A 34 2.55 5.47 -0.69
N ILE A 35 2.69 6.00 0.53
CA ILE A 35 3.99 6.36 1.11
C ILE A 35 4.89 5.13 1.19
N VAL A 36 4.40 4.04 1.78
CA VAL A 36 5.15 2.78 1.88
C VAL A 36 5.46 2.22 0.49
N MET A 37 4.53 2.33 -0.46
CA MET A 37 4.70 1.86 -1.82
C MET A 37 5.81 2.62 -2.56
N ILE A 38 5.83 3.96 -2.46
CA ILE A 38 6.85 4.82 -3.06
C ILE A 38 8.22 4.53 -2.45
N GLU A 39 8.30 4.40 -1.12
CA GLU A 39 9.55 4.05 -0.44
C GLU A 39 10.13 2.74 -0.97
N ARG A 40 9.30 1.72 -1.15
CA ARG A 40 9.75 0.41 -1.64
C ARG A 40 10.15 0.45 -3.11
N TYR A 41 9.45 1.22 -3.93
CA TYR A 41 9.84 1.45 -5.31
C TYR A 41 11.21 2.15 -5.35
N TRP A 42 11.42 3.18 -4.54
CA TRP A 42 12.71 3.88 -4.46
C TRP A 42 13.85 2.96 -4.01
N TYR A 43 13.61 2.13 -2.98
CA TYR A 43 14.60 1.16 -2.50
C TYR A 43 15.01 0.19 -3.63
N LEU A 44 14.06 -0.38 -4.38
CA LEU A 44 14.34 -1.34 -5.44
C LEU A 44 15.08 -0.74 -6.65
N PHE A 45 14.75 0.49 -7.04
CA PHE A 45 15.36 1.11 -8.22
C PHE A 45 16.66 1.87 -7.91
N GLY A 46 16.80 2.44 -6.71
CA GLY A 46 17.94 3.30 -6.36
C GLY A 46 18.96 2.69 -5.40
N VAL A 47 18.49 1.94 -4.39
CA VAL A 47 19.33 1.46 -3.28
C VAL A 47 19.81 0.03 -3.51
N PHE A 48 18.89 -0.87 -3.86
CA PHE A 48 19.18 -2.29 -4.04
C PHE A 48 20.27 -2.59 -5.09
N PRO A 49 20.31 -1.94 -6.28
CA PRO A 49 21.37 -2.21 -7.25
C PRO A 49 22.77 -1.94 -6.69
N LYS A 50 22.91 -0.90 -5.86
CA LYS A 50 24.19 -0.56 -5.19
C LYS A 50 24.56 -1.59 -4.13
N GLU A 51 23.58 -2.08 -3.37
CA GLU A 51 23.76 -3.12 -2.35
C GLU A 51 24.17 -4.46 -3.00
N ARG A 52 23.49 -4.84 -4.08
CA ARG A 52 23.83 -6.01 -4.90
C ARG A 52 25.26 -5.95 -5.42
N ASP A 53 25.64 -4.84 -6.07
CA ASP A 53 26.97 -4.70 -6.67
C ASP A 53 28.07 -4.71 -5.60
N ARG A 54 27.79 -4.17 -4.41
CA ARG A 54 28.70 -4.25 -3.25
C ARG A 54 28.93 -5.69 -2.80
N ILE A 55 27.88 -6.51 -2.74
CA ILE A 55 27.98 -7.91 -2.29
C ILE A 55 28.68 -8.77 -3.33
N ILE A 56 28.37 -8.58 -4.61
CA ILE A 56 29.07 -9.28 -5.71
C ILE A 56 30.57 -8.95 -5.67
N LYS A 57 30.92 -7.67 -5.58
CA LYS A 57 32.33 -7.26 -5.46
C LYS A 57 33.01 -7.83 -4.22
N ALA A 58 32.32 -7.81 -3.07
CA ALA A 58 32.85 -8.38 -1.83
C ALA A 58 33.01 -9.91 -1.90
N TRP A 59 32.23 -10.59 -2.73
CA TRP A 59 32.38 -12.02 -3.00
C TRP A 59 33.56 -12.30 -3.93
N ASP A 60 33.69 -11.55 -5.03
CA ASP A 60 34.76 -11.71 -6.03
C ASP A 60 36.15 -11.40 -5.47
N GLU A 61 36.25 -10.50 -4.47
CA GLU A 61 37.51 -10.19 -3.78
C GLU A 61 37.98 -11.29 -2.81
N ARG A 62 37.13 -12.30 -2.50
CA ARG A 62 37.51 -13.38 -1.58
C ARG A 62 38.42 -14.38 -2.26
N LYS A 63 39.47 -14.78 -1.54
CA LYS A 63 40.40 -15.83 -1.98
C LYS A 63 39.82 -17.24 -1.88
N ASP A 64 38.78 -17.43 -1.06
CA ASP A 64 38.16 -18.72 -0.78
C ASP A 64 36.63 -18.62 -0.95
N THR A 65 36.15 -19.30 -1.98
CA THR A 65 34.74 -19.40 -2.41
C THR A 65 34.18 -20.82 -2.28
N THR A 66 35.04 -21.83 -2.10
CA THR A 66 34.68 -23.26 -2.10
C THR A 66 34.48 -23.84 -0.72
N SER A 67 35.11 -23.26 0.31
CA SER A 67 35.05 -23.85 1.63
C SER A 67 33.63 -23.81 2.21
N TRP A 68 33.35 -24.73 3.14
CA TRP A 68 32.10 -24.72 3.89
C TRP A 68 31.85 -23.35 4.57
N TYR A 69 32.91 -22.70 5.06
CA TYR A 69 32.82 -21.38 5.66
C TYR A 69 32.42 -20.30 4.64
N ALA A 70 32.97 -20.35 3.42
CA ALA A 70 32.59 -19.46 2.33
C ALA A 70 31.10 -19.63 1.96
N HIS A 71 30.62 -20.88 1.85
CA HIS A 71 29.19 -21.15 1.62
C HIS A 71 28.29 -20.58 2.72
N LYS A 72 28.67 -20.69 4.00
CA LYS A 72 27.89 -20.12 5.10
C LYS A 72 27.84 -18.59 5.09
N ILE A 73 28.92 -17.93 4.68
CA ILE A 73 28.93 -16.47 4.52
C ILE A 73 28.01 -16.05 3.37
N ARG A 74 28.05 -16.77 2.24
CA ARG A 74 27.14 -16.52 1.11
C ARG A 74 25.69 -16.66 1.52
N GLU A 75 25.34 -17.76 2.19
CA GLU A 75 23.98 -17.99 2.70
C GLU A 75 23.53 -16.86 3.62
N ALA A 76 24.41 -16.39 4.52
CA ALA A 76 24.12 -15.28 5.42
C ALA A 76 23.85 -13.97 4.66
N TRP A 77 24.71 -13.60 3.70
CA TRP A 77 24.54 -12.38 2.90
C TRP A 77 23.28 -12.41 2.03
N VAL A 78 23.01 -13.55 1.39
CA VAL A 78 21.77 -13.73 0.60
C VAL A 78 20.53 -13.63 1.50
N SER A 79 20.58 -14.22 2.70
CA SER A 79 19.49 -14.17 3.66
C SER A 79 19.22 -12.74 4.14
N GLU A 80 20.27 -11.99 4.44
CA GLU A 80 20.18 -10.58 4.85
C GLU A 80 19.54 -9.72 3.76
N VAL A 81 20.02 -9.83 2.51
CA VAL A 81 19.45 -9.11 1.38
C VAL A 81 18.02 -9.52 1.11
N SER A 82 17.71 -10.82 1.18
CA SER A 82 16.35 -11.32 1.02
C SER A 82 15.40 -10.73 2.08
N THR A 83 15.88 -10.58 3.31
CA THR A 83 15.14 -9.93 4.40
C THR A 83 14.89 -8.45 4.09
N ASN A 84 15.90 -7.71 3.64
CA ASN A 84 15.78 -6.30 3.29
C ASN A 84 14.84 -6.07 2.09
N LEU A 85 14.94 -6.93 1.07
CA LEU A 85 14.07 -6.96 -0.11
C LEU A 85 12.61 -7.32 0.20
N ASN A 86 12.33 -8.04 1.27
CA ASN A 86 10.97 -8.36 1.72
C ASN A 86 10.45 -7.44 2.84
N ALA A 87 11.31 -6.62 3.44
CA ALA A 87 10.94 -5.72 4.52
C ALA A 87 9.71 -4.85 4.16
N ARG A 88 8.81 -4.60 5.10
CA ARG A 88 7.61 -3.75 4.90
C ARG A 88 6.62 -4.24 3.83
N MET A 89 6.89 -5.33 3.10
CA MET A 89 5.93 -5.92 2.16
C MET A 89 4.71 -6.47 2.88
N LEU A 90 4.89 -7.03 4.08
CA LEU A 90 3.79 -7.44 4.93
C LEU A 90 2.88 -6.24 5.27
N LEU A 91 3.46 -5.14 5.75
CA LEU A 91 2.72 -3.90 6.07
C LEU A 91 1.94 -3.36 4.86
N LEU A 92 2.57 -3.33 3.68
CA LEU A 92 1.91 -2.89 2.45
C LEU A 92 0.71 -3.78 2.10
N LYS A 93 0.89 -5.11 2.12
CA LYS A 93 -0.18 -6.08 1.86
C LYS A 93 -1.32 -5.97 2.87
N THR A 94 -0.99 -5.82 4.15
CA THR A 94 -1.98 -5.64 5.22
C THR A 94 -2.78 -4.34 5.02
N THR A 95 -2.13 -3.23 4.67
CA THR A 95 -2.82 -1.96 4.44
C THR A 95 -3.79 -2.04 3.26
N ILE A 96 -3.39 -2.71 2.17
CA ILE A 96 -4.24 -2.96 0.99
C ILE A 96 -5.52 -3.72 1.37
N VAL A 97 -5.39 -4.75 2.23
CA VAL A 97 -6.52 -5.57 2.70
C VAL A 97 -7.41 -4.81 3.67
N ILE A 98 -6.85 -3.91 4.49
CA ILE A 98 -7.62 -3.12 5.46
C ILE A 98 -8.44 -2.00 4.78
N CYS A 99 -7.93 -1.39 3.70
CA CYS A 99 -8.64 -0.32 2.96
C CYS A 99 -10.13 -0.62 2.64
N PRO A 100 -10.49 -1.76 2.02
CA PRO A 100 -11.89 -2.08 1.72
C PRO A 100 -12.69 -2.40 2.98
N MET A 101 -12.06 -2.90 4.05
CA MET A 101 -12.75 -3.14 5.33
C MET A 101 -13.13 -1.83 6.03
N ILE A 102 -12.28 -0.80 5.94
CA ILE A 102 -12.63 0.56 6.40
C ILE A 102 -13.79 1.11 5.55
N GLY A 103 -13.78 0.88 4.24
CA GLY A 103 -14.91 1.26 3.37
C GLY A 103 -16.23 0.60 3.79
N LEU A 104 -16.20 -0.71 4.08
CA LEU A 104 -17.37 -1.44 4.56
C LEU A 104 -17.92 -0.89 5.90
N LEU A 105 -17.04 -0.46 6.81
CA LEU A 105 -17.44 0.25 8.03
C LEU A 105 -18.22 1.54 7.71
N GLY A 106 -17.85 2.23 6.63
CA GLY A 106 -18.59 3.37 6.09
C GLY A 106 -20.02 3.01 5.71
N THR A 107 -20.21 1.84 5.09
CA THR A 107 -21.57 1.35 4.78
C THR A 107 -22.41 1.15 6.03
N VAL A 108 -21.84 0.50 7.05
CA VAL A 108 -22.55 0.22 8.31
C VAL A 108 -22.93 1.53 9.00
N THR A 109 -21.98 2.46 9.14
CA THR A 109 -22.21 3.75 9.79
C THR A 109 -23.21 4.63 9.01
N GLY A 110 -23.12 4.68 7.68
CA GLY A 110 -24.08 5.42 6.85
C GLY A 110 -25.50 4.85 6.92
N MET A 111 -25.65 3.51 6.94
CA MET A 111 -26.96 2.88 7.10
C MET A 111 -27.56 3.12 8.50
N ILE A 112 -26.73 3.18 9.55
CA ILE A 112 -27.19 3.58 10.89
C ILE A 112 -27.77 5.00 10.85
N SER A 113 -27.10 5.96 10.19
CA SER A 113 -27.62 7.32 10.04
C SER A 113 -28.94 7.39 9.26
N VAL A 114 -29.12 6.55 8.24
CA VAL A 114 -30.41 6.47 7.50
C VAL A 114 -31.53 6.01 8.43
N PHE A 115 -31.32 4.97 9.24
CA PHE A 115 -32.33 4.47 10.17
C PHE A 115 -32.65 5.48 11.27
N GLU A 116 -31.67 6.26 11.73
CA GLU A 116 -31.88 7.34 12.69
C GLU A 116 -32.72 8.48 12.11
N ILE A 117 -32.47 8.87 10.86
CA ILE A 117 -33.31 9.88 10.17
C ILE A 117 -34.76 9.38 10.06
N MET A 118 -34.95 8.10 9.70
CA MET A 118 -36.28 7.50 9.59
C MET A 118 -37.00 7.42 10.94
N SER A 119 -36.30 7.17 12.05
CA SER A 119 -36.92 7.08 13.37
C SER A 119 -37.37 8.44 13.90
N VAL A 120 -36.62 9.51 13.58
CA VAL A 120 -36.91 10.87 14.06
C VAL A 120 -37.88 11.62 13.14
N GLN A 121 -37.72 11.53 11.82
CA GLN A 121 -38.46 12.33 10.83
C GLN A 121 -39.47 11.52 10.02
N GLY A 122 -39.56 10.21 10.24
CA GLY A 122 -40.34 9.30 9.39
C GLY A 122 -39.74 9.17 7.98
N THR A 123 -40.54 8.66 7.04
CA THR A 123 -40.12 8.45 5.65
C THR A 123 -40.39 9.66 4.74
N GLY A 124 -40.75 10.81 5.33
CA GLY A 124 -41.22 12.00 4.61
C GLY A 124 -40.11 12.85 3.96
N ASN A 125 -38.82 12.58 4.24
CA ASN A 125 -37.70 13.35 3.68
C ASN A 125 -36.72 12.46 2.88
N PRO A 126 -37.04 12.14 1.61
CA PRO A 126 -36.19 11.30 0.76
C PRO A 126 -34.79 11.86 0.53
N ARG A 127 -34.60 13.18 0.60
CA ARG A 127 -33.32 13.83 0.35
C ARG A 127 -32.29 13.52 1.45
N LEU A 128 -32.73 13.52 2.71
CA LEU A 128 -31.85 13.13 3.82
C LEU A 128 -31.52 11.64 3.78
N MET A 129 -32.49 10.79 3.41
CA MET A 129 -32.23 9.35 3.22
C MET A 129 -31.20 9.12 2.11
N ALA A 130 -31.32 9.81 0.97
CA ALA A 130 -30.34 9.73 -0.11
C ALA A 130 -28.94 10.17 0.32
N SER A 131 -28.85 11.20 1.18
CA SER A 131 -27.57 11.64 1.75
C SER A 131 -26.92 10.55 2.60
N GLY A 132 -27.67 9.86 3.47
CA GLY A 132 -27.14 8.77 4.30
C GLY A 132 -26.69 7.55 3.47
N ILE A 133 -27.40 7.25 2.38
CA ILE A 133 -26.98 6.19 1.43
C ILE A 133 -25.69 6.59 0.69
N SER A 134 -25.54 7.86 0.32
CA SER A 134 -24.30 8.36 -0.29
C SER A 134 -23.11 8.26 0.67
N MET A 135 -23.32 8.62 1.94
CA MET A 135 -22.34 8.46 3.02
C MET A 135 -21.90 7.00 3.20
N ALA A 136 -22.81 6.05 2.99
CA ALA A 136 -22.52 4.61 3.07
C ALA A 136 -21.68 4.11 1.88
N THR A 137 -21.98 4.58 0.67
CA THR A 137 -21.46 4.01 -0.58
C THR A 137 -20.13 4.63 -1.02
N ILE A 138 -19.90 5.92 -0.78
CA ILE A 138 -18.68 6.62 -1.20
C ILE A 138 -17.41 6.04 -0.55
N PRO A 139 -17.33 5.85 0.79
CA PRO A 139 -16.14 5.29 1.44
C PRO A 139 -15.82 3.87 0.96
N THR A 140 -16.86 3.08 0.68
CA THR A 140 -16.74 1.71 0.16
C THR A 140 -16.12 1.70 -1.23
N MET A 141 -16.61 2.55 -2.13
CA MET A 141 -16.04 2.71 -3.46
C MET A 141 -14.59 3.17 -3.39
N ALA A 142 -14.29 4.18 -2.57
CA ALA A 142 -12.93 4.68 -2.38
C ALA A 142 -11.98 3.60 -1.84
N GLY A 143 -12.41 2.83 -0.83
CA GLY A 143 -11.64 1.72 -0.27
C GLY A 143 -11.35 0.61 -1.28
N MET A 144 -12.32 0.27 -2.15
CA MET A 144 -12.11 -0.70 -3.22
C MET A 144 -11.14 -0.21 -4.29
N VAL A 145 -11.26 1.04 -4.73
CA VAL A 145 -10.35 1.63 -5.73
C VAL A 145 -8.91 1.68 -5.18
N ALA A 146 -8.76 2.04 -3.91
CA ALA A 146 -7.47 2.00 -3.20
C ALA A 146 -6.89 0.58 -3.18
N ALA A 147 -7.71 -0.42 -2.82
CA ALA A 147 -7.27 -1.81 -2.74
C ALA A 147 -6.86 -2.38 -4.11
N LEU A 148 -7.65 -2.13 -5.15
CA LEU A 148 -7.39 -2.61 -6.51
C LEU A 148 -6.09 -2.04 -7.06
N SER A 149 -5.89 -0.72 -6.92
CA SER A 149 -4.66 -0.07 -7.34
C SER A 149 -3.46 -0.58 -6.55
N GLY A 150 -3.55 -0.66 -5.22
CA GLY A 150 -2.49 -1.20 -4.36
C GLY A 150 -2.12 -2.65 -4.72
N MET A 151 -3.13 -3.51 -4.96
CA MET A 151 -2.92 -4.91 -5.33
C MET A 151 -2.14 -5.06 -6.65
N PHE A 152 -2.45 -4.24 -7.65
CA PHE A 152 -1.77 -4.24 -8.94
C PHE A 152 -0.28 -3.85 -8.84
N PHE A 153 0.04 -2.88 -7.99
CA PHE A 153 1.42 -2.46 -7.79
C PHE A 153 2.20 -3.45 -6.91
N VAL A 154 1.62 -3.95 -5.82
CA VAL A 154 2.33 -4.89 -4.93
C VAL A 154 2.64 -6.21 -5.62
N THR A 155 1.77 -6.71 -6.49
CA THR A 155 2.07 -7.93 -7.28
C THR A 155 3.24 -7.74 -8.22
N ARG A 156 3.35 -6.57 -8.89
CA ARG A 156 4.53 -6.27 -9.71
C ARG A 156 5.80 -6.11 -8.88
N LEU A 157 5.67 -5.51 -7.70
CA LEU A 157 6.77 -5.32 -6.77
C LEU A 157 7.31 -6.67 -6.27
N ASP A 158 6.42 -7.56 -5.83
CA ASP A 158 6.73 -8.93 -5.43
C ASP A 158 7.42 -9.70 -6.57
N ALA A 159 6.87 -9.61 -7.79
CA ALA A 159 7.46 -10.26 -8.96
C ALA A 159 8.87 -9.72 -9.27
N ARG A 160 9.09 -8.41 -9.07
CA ARG A 160 10.42 -7.81 -9.25
C ARG A 160 11.39 -8.26 -8.16
N ILE A 161 10.97 -8.25 -6.89
CA ILE A 161 11.78 -8.71 -5.75
C ILE A 161 12.28 -10.12 -5.99
N ARG A 162 11.38 -11.05 -6.38
CA ARG A 162 11.75 -12.44 -6.67
C ARG A 162 12.82 -12.53 -7.76
N ARG A 163 12.63 -11.84 -8.89
CA ARG A 163 13.62 -11.82 -9.99
C ARG A 163 14.98 -11.27 -9.55
N GLU A 164 15.01 -10.26 -8.69
CA GLU A 164 16.25 -9.69 -8.20
C GLU A 164 16.94 -10.62 -7.17
N GLN A 165 16.18 -11.37 -6.38
CA GLN A 165 16.71 -12.42 -5.49
C GLN A 165 17.34 -13.54 -6.29
N ASP A 166 16.65 -14.05 -7.31
CA ASP A 166 17.15 -15.11 -8.19
C ASP A 166 18.44 -14.64 -8.92
N ARG A 167 18.44 -13.42 -9.45
CA ARG A 167 19.63 -12.82 -10.08
C ARG A 167 20.83 -12.70 -9.14
N LEU A 168 20.60 -12.32 -7.88
CA LEU A 168 21.67 -12.23 -6.89
C LEU A 168 22.25 -13.62 -6.60
N LEU A 169 21.38 -14.62 -6.44
CA LEU A 169 21.79 -16.01 -6.23
C LEU A 169 22.66 -16.54 -7.37
N ASP A 170 22.26 -16.28 -8.62
CA ASP A 170 22.98 -16.69 -9.83
C ASP A 170 24.31 -15.95 -10.01
N SER A 171 24.38 -14.70 -9.55
CA SER A 171 25.60 -13.86 -9.66
C SER A 171 26.67 -14.23 -8.63
N LEU A 172 26.39 -15.13 -7.69
CA LEU A 172 27.34 -15.63 -6.69
C LEU A 172 27.77 -17.05 -7.08
N PRO A 173 28.83 -17.19 -7.91
CA PRO A 173 29.20 -18.47 -8.51
C PRO A 173 29.60 -19.51 -7.46
N HIS A 174 29.29 -20.77 -7.78
CA HIS A 174 29.75 -21.95 -7.06
C HIS A 174 31.05 -22.40 -7.74
N HIS A 175 32.14 -21.67 -7.53
CA HIS A 175 33.46 -22.12 -7.96
C HIS A 175 34.23 -22.67 -6.78
#